data_AF-R5PM94-F1
#
_entry.id   AF-R5PM94-F1
#
_cell.length_a   1.000
_cell.length_b   1.000
_cell.length_c   1.000
_cell.angle_alpha   90.00
_cell.angle_beta   90.00
_cell.angle_gamma   90.00
#
_symmetry.space_group_name_H-M   'P 1'
#
loop_
_entity.id
_entity.type
_entity.pdbx_description
1 polymer ?
#
loop_
_entity_poly.entity_id
_entity_poly.type
_entity_poly.pdbx_seq_one_letter_code
_entity_poly.pdbx_strand_id
1 'polypeptide(L)'
;MSGKEDAVLNELKFKVERLIKLYISSLQTIEDQKSRIEELSAEIENLKSEKQNLNEELKTARVANALSGSGDGSYQAKLRINQLVREIDKCIALLNN
;
A
#
# COMPACT_ATOMS: atom_id res chain seq x y z
N MET A 1 -54.18 -33.70 -21.11
CA MET A 1 -53.52 -33.20 -19.88
C MET A 1 -54.07 -31.81 -19.61
N SER A 2 -54.32 -31.49 -18.33
CA SER A 2 -55.19 -30.39 -17.92
C SER A 2 -54.47 -29.04 -18.05
N GLY A 3 -55.12 -28.00 -18.59
CA GLY A 3 -54.49 -26.68 -18.78
C GLY A 3 -53.96 -26.02 -17.48
N LYS A 4 -54.33 -26.54 -16.31
CA LYS A 4 -53.73 -26.15 -15.01
C LYS A 4 -52.31 -26.69 -14.83
N GLU A 5 -52.04 -27.90 -15.30
CA GLU A 5 -50.71 -28.54 -15.23
C GLU A 5 -49.72 -27.77 -16.13
N ASP A 6 -50.16 -27.38 -17.32
CA ASP A 6 -49.35 -26.57 -18.26
C ASP A 6 -49.05 -25.17 -17.71
N ALA A 7 -50.01 -24.55 -17.01
CA ALA A 7 -49.80 -23.24 -16.38
C ALA A 7 -48.73 -23.30 -15.27
N VAL A 8 -48.79 -24.33 -14.42
CA VAL A 8 -47.80 -24.55 -13.34
C VAL A 8 -46.42 -24.85 -13.93
N LEU A 9 -46.36 -25.66 -14.98
CA LEU A 9 -45.09 -25.98 -15.66
C LEU A 9 -44.43 -24.74 -16.27
N ASN A 10 -45.22 -23.88 -16.91
CA ASN A 10 -44.75 -22.63 -17.50
C ASN A 10 -44.26 -21.63 -16.43
N GLU A 11 -44.99 -21.50 -15.32
CA GLU A 11 -44.56 -20.65 -14.20
C GLU A 11 -43.25 -21.16 -13.58
N LEU A 12 -43.13 -22.48 -13.40
CA LEU A 12 -41.90 -23.09 -12.90
C LEU A 12 -40.73 -22.83 -13.85
N LYS A 13 -40.92 -23.04 -15.16
CA LYS A 13 -39.90 -22.76 -16.18
C LYS A 13 -39.43 -21.30 -16.10
N PHE A 14 -40.36 -20.36 -16.01
CA PHE A 14 -40.03 -18.94 -15.88
C PHE A 14 -39.21 -18.64 -14.62
N LYS A 15 -39.60 -19.20 -13.46
CA LYS A 15 -38.87 -19.03 -12.20
C LYS A 15 -37.46 -19.62 -12.27
N VAL A 16 -37.30 -20.79 -12.88
CA VAL A 16 -36.00 -21.44 -13.07
C VAL A 16 -35.10 -20.61 -13.99
N GLU A 17 -35.62 -20.15 -15.13
CA GLU A 17 -34.85 -19.29 -16.05
C GLU A 17 -34.43 -17.98 -15.37
N ARG A 18 -35.32 -17.37 -14.58
CA ARG A 18 -34.98 -16.18 -13.79
C ARG A 18 -33.90 -16.46 -12.76
N LEU A 19 -33.99 -17.58 -12.06
CA LEU A 19 -32.99 -17.98 -11.05
C LEU A 19 -31.62 -18.20 -11.70
N ILE A 20 -31.57 -18.87 -12.85
CA ILE A 20 -30.33 -19.08 -13.61
C ILE A 20 -29.72 -17.74 -14.01
N LYS A 21 -30.52 -16.79 -14.53
CA LYS A 21 -30.03 -15.45 -14.90
C LYS A 21 -29.45 -14.70 -13.70
N LEU A 22 -30.14 -14.73 -12.56
CA LEU A 22 -29.65 -14.09 -11.33
C LEU A 22 -28.36 -14.74 -10.83
N TYR A 23 -28.26 -16.06 -10.90
CA TYR A 23 -27.05 -16.79 -10.52
C TYR A 23 -25.85 -16.42 -11.40
N ILE A 24 -26.03 -16.41 -12.72
CA ILE A 24 -24.96 -16.01 -13.66
C ILE A 24 -24.54 -14.57 -13.41
N SER A 25 -25.49 -13.64 -13.22
CA SER A 25 -25.18 -12.25 -12.89
C SER A 25 -24.41 -12.13 -11.59
N SER A 26 -24.77 -12.92 -10.57
CA SER A 26 -24.06 -12.93 -9.28
C SER A 26 -22.64 -13.45 -9.41
N LEU A 27 -22.42 -14.50 -10.23
CA LEU A 27 -21.08 -15.01 -10.49
C LEU A 27 -20.20 -13.97 -11.19
N GLN A 28 -20.75 -13.25 -12.17
CA GLN A 28 -20.04 -12.17 -12.85
C GLN A 28 -19.66 -11.06 -11.87
N THR A 29 -20.61 -10.61 -11.03
CA THR A 29 -20.34 -9.59 -10.01
C THR A 29 -19.26 -10.01 -9.03
N ILE A 30 -19.24 -11.29 -8.61
CA ILE A 30 -18.19 -11.81 -7.73
C ILE A 30 -16.82 -11.72 -8.41
N GLU A 31 -16.74 -12.09 -9.69
CA GLU A 31 -15.47 -12.04 -10.43
C GLU A 31 -14.98 -10.60 -10.62
N ASP A 32 -15.88 -9.69 -11.01
CA ASP A 32 -15.57 -8.26 -11.15
C ASP A 32 -15.09 -7.66 -9.81
N GLN A 33 -15.73 -8.04 -8.70
CA GLN A 33 -15.35 -7.59 -7.36
C GLN A 33 -13.98 -8.13 -6.93
N LYS A 34 -13.66 -9.39 -7.25
CA LYS A 34 -12.34 -9.96 -6.97
C LYS A 34 -11.24 -9.23 -7.74
N SER A 35 -11.44 -9.02 -9.04
CA SER A 35 -10.52 -8.24 -9.87
C SER A 35 -10.31 -6.84 -9.27
N ARG A 36 -11.40 -6.18 -8.85
CA ARG A 36 -11.30 -4.85 -8.24
C ARG A 36 -10.54 -4.85 -6.91
N ILE A 37 -10.69 -5.90 -6.10
CA ILE A 37 -9.94 -6.05 -4.85
C ILE A 37 -8.44 -6.21 -5.13
N GLU A 38 -8.08 -7.00 -6.15
CA GLU A 38 -6.68 -7.20 -6.56
C GLU A 38 -6.06 -5.89 -7.05
N GLU A 39 -6.75 -5.15 -7.92
CA GLU A 39 -6.32 -3.83 -8.40
C GLU A 39 -6.08 -2.85 -7.24
N LEU A 40 -7.06 -2.72 -6.34
CA LEU A 40 -6.96 -1.79 -5.21
C LEU A 40 -5.86 -2.21 -4.22
N SER A 41 -5.64 -3.51 -4.05
CA SER A 41 -4.56 -4.01 -3.19
C SER A 41 -3.19 -3.64 -3.76
N ALA A 42 -2.99 -3.82 -5.07
CA ALA A 42 -1.77 -3.40 -5.76
C ALA A 42 -1.56 -1.87 -5.70
N GLU A 43 -2.63 -1.09 -5.86
CA GLU A 43 -2.57 0.37 -5.73
C GLU A 43 -2.16 0.80 -4.31
N ILE A 44 -2.71 0.16 -3.28
CA ILE A 44 -2.36 0.42 -1.87
C ILE A 44 -0.88 0.10 -1.62
N GLU A 45 -0.35 -1.00 -2.14
CA GLU A 45 1.06 -1.36 -1.99
C GLU A 45 1.98 -0.33 -2.67
N ASN A 46 1.65 0.10 -3.89
CA ASN A 46 2.39 1.14 -4.60
C ASN A 46 2.40 2.46 -3.82
N LEU A 47 1.23 2.92 -3.34
CA LEU A 47 1.13 4.16 -2.56
C LEU A 47 1.88 4.07 -1.23
N LYS A 48 1.92 2.89 -0.59
CA LYS A 48 2.73 2.69 0.63
C LYS A 48 4.22 2.80 0.34
N SER A 49 4.69 2.20 -0.76
CA SER A 49 6.09 2.28 -1.21
C SER A 49 6.48 3.73 -1.52
N GLU A 50 5.66 4.44 -2.30
CA GLU A 50 5.89 5.84 -2.63
C GLU A 50 5.92 6.72 -1.38
N LYS A 51 4.98 6.52 -0.44
CA LYS A 51 4.97 7.21 0.84
C LYS A 51 6.26 6.95 1.64
N GLN A 52 6.78 5.73 1.62
CA GLN A 52 8.03 5.42 2.30
C GLN A 52 9.20 6.17 1.65
N ASN A 53 9.31 6.11 0.33
CA ASN A 53 10.36 6.81 -0.42
C ASN A 53 10.32 8.33 -0.15
N LEU A 54 9.14 8.95 -0.22
CA LEU A 54 8.97 10.37 0.09
C LEU A 54 9.35 10.71 1.54
N ASN A 55 9.05 9.84 2.49
CA ASN A 55 9.47 10.05 3.88
C ASN A 55 11.00 9.97 4.05
N GLU A 56 11.66 9.07 3.33
CA GLU A 56 13.12 8.95 3.33
C GLU A 56 13.79 10.17 2.68
N GLU A 57 13.26 10.63 1.54
CA GLU A 57 13.69 11.86 0.88
C GLU A 57 13.50 13.09 1.79
N LEU A 58 12.35 13.20 2.46
CA LEU A 58 12.06 14.29 3.38
C LEU A 58 13.00 14.27 4.58
N LYS A 59 13.28 13.08 5.14
CA LYS A 59 14.27 12.92 6.22
C LYS A 59 15.66 13.37 5.75
N THR A 60 16.06 12.98 4.55
CA THR A 60 17.33 13.38 3.94
C THR A 60 17.40 14.90 3.75
N ALA A 61 16.36 15.51 3.20
CA ALA A 61 16.26 16.95 3.03
C ALA A 61 16.29 17.72 4.37
N ARG A 62 15.64 17.20 5.41
CA ARG A 62 15.69 17.79 6.77
C ARG A 62 17.11 17.74 7.35
N VAL A 63 17.81 16.62 7.19
CA VAL A 63 19.21 16.49 7.62
C VAL A 63 20.09 17.47 6.83
N ALA A 64 19.94 17.51 5.50
CA ALA A 64 20.68 18.46 4.66
C ALA A 64 20.42 19.91 5.08
N ASN A 65 19.18 20.30 5.34
CA ASN A 65 18.82 21.64 5.81
C ASN A 65 19.40 21.95 7.21
N ALA A 66 19.39 20.98 8.14
CA ALA A 66 20.00 21.16 9.45
C ALA A 66 21.53 21.36 9.37
N LEU A 67 22.19 20.74 8.39
CA LEU A 67 23.63 20.90 8.13
C LEU A 67 23.95 22.20 7.37
N SER A 68 23.06 22.63 6.48
CA SER A 68 23.23 23.76 5.55
C SER A 68 22.72 25.09 6.11
N GLY A 69 21.98 25.07 7.22
CA GLY A 69 21.37 26.27 7.81
C GLY A 69 22.41 27.35 8.15
N SER A 70 22.31 28.49 7.49
CA SER A 70 23.12 29.69 7.65
C SER A 70 22.88 30.33 9.04
N GLY A 71 23.48 29.76 10.10
CA GLY A 71 23.35 30.25 11.47
C GLY A 71 23.95 29.29 12.51
N ASP A 72 23.84 29.66 13.79
CA ASP A 72 24.42 28.99 14.97
C ASP A 72 24.23 27.45 15.02
N GLY A 73 23.16 26.96 14.37
CA GLY A 73 22.89 25.52 14.20
C GLY A 73 23.92 24.76 13.33
N SER A 74 24.47 25.37 12.27
CA SER A 74 25.52 24.75 11.45
C SER A 74 26.83 24.61 12.22
N TYR A 75 27.15 25.58 13.07
CA TYR A 75 28.33 25.52 13.93
C TYR A 75 28.20 24.39 14.97
N GLN A 76 27.06 24.30 15.67
CA GLN A 76 26.81 23.20 16.61
C GLN A 76 26.79 21.83 15.95
N ALA A 77 26.22 21.71 14.73
CA ALA A 77 26.24 20.47 13.97
C ALA A 77 27.67 20.05 13.59
N LYS A 78 28.50 20.98 13.11
CA LYS A 78 29.94 20.73 12.83
C LYS A 78 30.72 20.31 14.08
N LEU A 79 30.40 20.89 15.24
CA LEU A 79 31.05 20.56 16.50
C LEU A 79 30.72 19.14 16.95
N ARG A 80 29.44 18.74 16.87
CA ARG A 80 28.98 17.38 17.16
C ARG A 80 29.60 16.36 16.20
N ILE A 81 29.66 16.67 14.90
CA ILE A 81 30.32 15.80 13.91
C ILE A 81 31.80 15.60 14.28
N ASN A 82 32.53 16.66 14.62
CA ASN A 82 33.93 16.56 15.05
C ASN A 82 34.13 15.79 16.36
N GLN A 83 33.16 15.80 17.27
CA GLN A 83 33.20 14.95 18.47
C GLN A 83 32.99 13.48 18.10
N LEU A 84 31.98 13.18 17.28
CA LEU A 84 31.69 11.82 16.83
C LEU A 84 32.86 11.19 16.05
N VAL A 85 33.49 11.94 15.14
CA VAL A 85 34.68 11.46 14.41
C VAL A 85 35.82 11.12 15.38
N ARG A 86 36.08 11.96 16.38
CA ARG A 86 37.11 11.68 17.40
C ARG A 86 36.80 10.45 18.26
N GLU A 87 35.53 10.21 18.56
CA GLU A 87 35.11 8.99 19.27
C GLU A 87 35.28 7.74 18.39
N ILE A 88 34.95 7.82 17.11
CA ILE A 88 35.18 6.74 16.14
C ILE A 88 36.68 6.43 16.05
N ASP A 89 37.54 7.45 15.92
CA ASP A 89 39.00 7.26 15.88
C ASP A 89 39.54 6.60 17.16
N LYS A 90 39.00 6.98 18.33
CA LYS A 90 39.33 6.32 19.60
C LYS A 90 38.92 4.85 19.60
N CYS A 91 37.71 4.53 19.13
CA CYS A 91 37.24 3.15 19.05
C CYS A 91 38.07 2.32 18.06
N ILE A 92 38.45 2.89 16.91
CA ILE A 92 39.34 2.22 15.94
C ILE A 92 40.71 1.95 16.55
N ALA A 93 41.29 2.91 17.29
CA ALA A 93 42.57 2.73 17.97
C ALA A 93 42.52 1.64 19.06
N LEU A 94 41.37 1.44 19.70
CA LEU A 94 41.14 0.35 20.66
C LEU A 94 41.00 -1.03 19.99
N LEU A 95 40.64 -1.08 18.70
CA LEU A 95 40.49 -2.32 17.93
C LEU A 95 41.77 -2.76 17.20
N ASN A 96 42.73 -1.83 17.01
CA ASN A 96 44.02 -2.08 16.36
C ASN A 96 45.17 -2.34 17.35
N ASN A 97 44.84 -2.56 18.62
CA ASN A 97 45.67 -3.21 19.65
C ASN A 97 44.98 -4.50 20.11
#